data_AF-A0A2N3RFH8-F1
#
_entry.id   AF-A0A2N3RFH8-F1
#
_cell.length_a   1.000
_cell.length_b   1.000
_cell.length_c   1.000
_cell.angle_alpha   90.00
_cell.angle_beta   90.00
_cell.angle_gamma   90.00
#
_symmetry.space_group_name_H-M   'P 1'
#
loop_
_entity.id
_entity.type
_entity.pdbx_description
1 polymer ?
#
loop_
_entity_poly.entity_id
_entity_poly.type
_entity_poly.pdbx_seq_one_letter_code
_entity_poly.pdbx_strand_id
1 'polypeptide(L)'
;MKILVTGGGGFLGQALCRGLRARGHEVVSFQRGDYPVLQSLGVGQIRGDLADPQAVRHAFDGIDAVFHNAAKAGAWGSYDSYHQANVVGTQNVLDACRANGVPRLIYTSTPSVTHRATNPVEGLGADEVPYGEDLRAAYAATKAIAERAVLAANDAQLATVALRPRLIWGPGDNHLLPRLSARARAGRLRMVGDGSNLVDSTYIDNAAQAHFDAFEHLAVGAACAGKAYFISNGEPLPMRELLNRLLAAVDAPAVTRSLSFKTAYRIGAVCETLWPLLRLPGEVPLTRFLVEQLCTPHWYSMEPARRDFGYVPRISIEEGLKRLRSSSSNDIAITR
;
A
#
# COMPACT_ATOMS: atom_id res chain seq x y z
N MET A 1 13.10 -20.20 -8.62
CA MET A 1 13.51 -18.79 -8.59
C MET A 1 13.72 -18.37 -7.14
N LYS A 2 14.79 -17.62 -6.90
CA LYS A 2 15.08 -16.91 -5.67
C LYS A 2 14.56 -15.48 -5.79
N ILE A 3 13.59 -15.12 -4.96
CA ILE A 3 12.84 -13.87 -5.06
C ILE A 3 13.11 -13.01 -3.84
N LEU A 4 13.47 -11.75 -4.09
CA LEU A 4 13.65 -10.75 -3.05
C LEU A 4 12.35 -9.98 -2.81
N VAL A 5 11.86 -9.96 -1.57
CA VAL A 5 10.77 -9.08 -1.14
C VAL A 5 11.35 -7.99 -0.24
N THR A 6 11.38 -6.74 -0.73
CA THR A 6 11.72 -5.63 0.17
C THR A 6 10.51 -5.32 1.07
N GLY A 7 10.74 -5.16 2.36
CA GLY A 7 9.68 -4.85 3.32
C GLY A 7 8.74 -6.02 3.60
N GLY A 8 9.23 -7.26 3.53
CA GLY A 8 8.43 -8.45 3.81
C GLY A 8 7.91 -8.52 5.26
N GLY A 9 8.49 -7.76 6.19
CA GLY A 9 7.95 -7.62 7.56
C GLY A 9 6.66 -6.79 7.66
N GLY A 10 6.30 -6.02 6.63
CA GLY A 10 5.07 -5.24 6.59
C GLY A 10 3.83 -6.05 6.24
N PHE A 11 2.63 -5.47 6.40
CA PHE A 11 1.35 -6.17 6.21
C PHE A 11 1.23 -6.87 4.84
N LEU A 12 1.33 -6.10 3.74
CA LEU A 12 1.37 -6.67 2.39
C LEU A 12 2.60 -7.54 2.14
N GLY A 13 3.77 -7.12 2.67
CA GLY A 13 5.02 -7.86 2.52
C GLY A 13 4.95 -9.28 3.04
N GLN A 14 4.29 -9.51 4.18
CA GLN A 14 4.11 -10.85 4.76
C GLN A 14 3.19 -11.71 3.90
N ALA A 15 2.12 -11.12 3.35
CA ALA A 15 1.22 -11.81 2.41
C ALA A 15 1.95 -12.21 1.11
N LEU A 16 2.80 -11.32 0.59
CA LEU A 16 3.66 -11.60 -0.57
C LEU A 16 4.63 -12.74 -0.26
N CYS A 17 5.36 -12.67 0.86
CA CYS A 17 6.31 -13.73 1.25
C CYS A 17 5.62 -15.09 1.38
N ARG A 18 4.47 -15.15 2.08
CA ARG A 18 3.68 -16.37 2.25
C ARG A 18 3.22 -16.93 0.89
N GLY A 19 2.69 -16.07 0.03
CA GLY A 19 2.18 -16.49 -1.28
C GLY A 19 3.27 -16.94 -2.25
N LEU A 20 4.46 -16.35 -2.19
CA LEU A 20 5.62 -16.77 -2.99
C LEU A 20 6.18 -18.11 -2.50
N ARG A 21 6.28 -18.32 -1.18
CA ARG A 21 6.68 -19.62 -0.60
C ARG A 21 5.70 -20.72 -0.98
N ALA A 22 4.40 -20.46 -0.91
CA ALA A 22 3.36 -21.41 -1.31
C ALA A 22 3.43 -21.80 -2.80
N ARG A 23 4.02 -20.95 -3.65
CA ARG A 23 4.28 -21.21 -5.08
C ARG A 23 5.62 -21.92 -5.33
N GLY A 24 6.34 -22.33 -4.29
CA GLY A 24 7.59 -23.09 -4.41
C GLY A 24 8.83 -22.23 -4.69
N HIS A 25 8.75 -20.91 -4.53
CA HIS A 25 9.92 -20.04 -4.67
C HIS A 25 10.79 -20.05 -3.41
N GLU A 26 12.10 -19.87 -3.60
CA GLU A 26 12.99 -19.46 -2.51
C GLU A 26 12.76 -17.97 -2.29
N VAL A 27 12.45 -17.56 -1.05
CA VAL A 27 12.09 -16.17 -0.74
C VAL A 27 13.06 -15.63 0.28
N VAL A 28 13.65 -14.49 -0.06
CA VAL A 28 14.49 -13.68 0.83
C VAL A 28 13.78 -12.34 1.03
N SER A 29 13.79 -11.85 2.26
CA SER A 29 13.16 -10.59 2.62
C SER A 29 14.20 -9.61 3.14
N PHE A 30 14.19 -8.39 2.59
CA PHE A 30 15.07 -7.29 3.02
C PHE A 30 14.30 -6.21 3.77
N GLN A 31 14.67 -5.96 5.03
CA GLN A 31 13.97 -5.04 5.93
C GLN A 31 14.86 -4.55 7.08
N ARG A 32 14.38 -3.57 7.86
CA ARG A 32 15.17 -2.94 8.94
C ARG A 32 15.24 -3.74 10.25
N GLY A 33 14.36 -4.72 10.45
CA GLY A 33 14.27 -5.53 11.67
C GLY A 33 13.93 -6.98 11.38
N ASP A 34 13.93 -7.79 12.43
CA ASP A 34 13.64 -9.23 12.33
C ASP A 34 12.18 -9.52 12.66
N TYR A 35 11.57 -10.42 11.89
CA TYR A 35 10.16 -10.74 12.00
C TYR A 35 9.99 -12.26 12.20
N PRO A 36 9.58 -12.72 13.40
CA PRO A 36 9.40 -14.15 13.68
C PRO A 36 8.43 -14.86 12.72
N VAL A 37 7.41 -14.13 12.25
CA VAL A 37 6.46 -14.63 11.25
C VAL A 37 7.16 -15.03 9.95
N LEU A 38 8.17 -14.29 9.48
CA LEU A 38 8.93 -14.65 8.28
C LEU A 38 9.78 -15.90 8.50
N GLN A 39 10.38 -16.04 9.67
CA GLN A 39 11.12 -17.25 10.05
C GLN A 39 10.23 -18.49 10.04
N SER A 40 9.01 -18.40 10.59
CA SER A 40 8.03 -19.51 10.57
C SER A 40 7.57 -19.90 9.16
N LEU A 41 7.67 -18.99 8.19
CA LEU A 41 7.38 -19.24 6.77
C LEU A 41 8.58 -19.82 5.99
N GLY A 42 9.73 -19.99 6.66
CA GLY A 42 10.98 -20.40 6.00
C GLY A 42 11.50 -19.36 5.02
N VAL A 43 11.28 -18.07 5.31
CA VAL A 43 11.77 -16.94 4.50
C VAL A 43 13.12 -16.49 5.04
N GLY A 44 14.13 -16.42 4.16
CA GLY A 44 15.43 -15.84 4.52
C GLY A 44 15.29 -14.36 4.85
N GLN A 45 15.99 -13.87 5.86
CA GLN A 45 15.89 -12.47 6.28
C GLN A 45 17.26 -11.80 6.20
N ILE A 46 17.31 -10.67 5.49
CA ILE A 46 18.48 -9.81 5.41
C ILE A 46 18.11 -8.47 6.03
N ARG A 47 18.87 -8.08 7.05
CA ARG A 47 18.66 -6.82 7.75
C ARG A 47 19.44 -5.69 7.07
N GLY A 48 18.76 -4.60 6.75
CA GLY A 48 19.39 -3.40 6.23
C GLY A 48 18.40 -2.27 6.00
N ASP A 49 18.94 -1.10 5.68
CA ASP A 49 18.17 0.05 5.22
C ASP A 49 18.23 0.14 3.70
N LEU A 50 17.10 0.44 3.05
CA LEU A 50 17.08 0.67 1.61
C LEU A 50 17.91 1.89 1.21
N ALA A 51 18.06 2.87 2.09
CA ALA A 51 18.91 4.05 1.83
C ALA A 51 20.41 3.71 1.84
N ASP A 52 20.81 2.53 2.34
CA ASP A 52 22.19 2.05 2.28
C ASP A 52 22.43 1.22 0.99
N PRO A 53 23.16 1.77 0.00
CA PRO A 53 23.39 1.08 -1.27
C PRO A 53 24.25 -0.19 -1.11
N GLN A 54 25.10 -0.29 -0.09
CA GLN A 54 25.89 -1.50 0.14
C GLN A 54 25.03 -2.62 0.69
N ALA A 55 24.16 -2.31 1.67
CA ALA A 55 23.20 -3.27 2.22
C ALA A 55 22.23 -3.78 1.14
N VAL A 56 21.74 -2.88 0.27
CA VAL A 56 20.89 -3.28 -0.86
C VAL A 56 21.64 -4.19 -1.83
N ARG A 57 22.86 -3.83 -2.26
CA ARG A 57 23.64 -4.69 -3.16
C ARG A 57 23.88 -6.08 -2.59
N HIS A 58 24.18 -6.19 -1.29
CA HIS A 58 24.36 -7.49 -0.63
C HIS A 58 23.09 -8.34 -0.67
N ALA A 59 21.91 -7.72 -0.53
CA ALA A 59 20.63 -8.43 -0.56
C ALA A 59 20.25 -8.98 -1.95
N PHE A 60 20.94 -8.55 -3.01
CA PHE A 60 20.63 -8.92 -4.39
C PHE A 60 21.41 -10.13 -4.93
N ASP A 61 22.27 -10.73 -4.11
CA ASP A 61 23.08 -11.88 -4.51
C ASP A 61 22.22 -13.10 -4.91
N GLY A 62 22.36 -13.50 -6.18
CA GLY A 62 21.64 -14.62 -6.80
C GLY A 62 20.12 -14.42 -6.92
N ILE A 63 19.62 -13.17 -6.89
CA ILE A 63 18.19 -12.88 -6.99
C ILE A 63 17.70 -12.93 -8.45
N ASP A 64 16.60 -13.65 -8.70
CA ASP A 64 15.99 -13.79 -10.03
C ASP A 64 14.84 -12.80 -10.30
N ALA A 65 14.21 -12.27 -9.25
CA ALA A 65 13.12 -11.30 -9.34
C ALA A 65 12.93 -10.52 -8.03
N VAL A 66 12.38 -9.32 -8.12
CA VAL A 66 12.18 -8.44 -6.97
C VAL A 66 10.72 -7.99 -6.85
N PHE A 67 10.17 -8.11 -5.65
CA PHE A 67 8.94 -7.48 -5.21
C PHE A 67 9.32 -6.29 -4.31
N HIS A 68 9.31 -5.09 -4.88
CA HIS A 68 9.66 -3.87 -4.17
C HIS A 68 8.45 -3.27 -3.45
N ASN A 69 8.17 -3.78 -2.25
CA ASN A 69 7.06 -3.36 -1.39
C ASN A 69 7.47 -2.40 -0.26
N ALA A 70 8.75 -2.35 0.12
CA ALA A 70 9.21 -1.47 1.18
C ALA A 70 9.05 0.01 0.80
N ALA A 71 8.41 0.75 1.69
CA ALA A 71 8.28 2.20 1.64
C ALA A 71 8.00 2.72 3.05
N LYS A 72 8.36 3.99 3.30
CA LYS A 72 7.78 4.74 4.40
C LYS A 72 6.38 5.21 3.99
N ALA A 73 5.37 4.64 4.63
CA ALA A 73 3.96 5.01 4.46
C ALA A 73 3.48 5.99 5.56
N GLY A 74 2.22 6.42 5.47
CA GLY A 74 1.59 7.33 6.43
C GLY A 74 1.70 8.80 6.04
N ALA A 75 1.05 9.68 6.81
CA ALA A 75 0.91 11.10 6.48
C ALA A 75 1.73 12.04 7.39
N TRP A 76 2.69 11.50 8.16
CA TRP A 76 3.44 12.28 9.15
C TRP A 76 4.93 11.89 9.23
N GLY A 77 5.80 12.90 9.14
CA GLY A 77 7.26 12.78 9.15
C GLY A 77 7.92 13.87 8.31
N SER A 78 9.25 14.03 8.43
CA SER A 78 9.99 14.98 7.57
C SER A 78 9.99 14.49 6.12
N TYR A 79 9.95 15.43 5.16
CA TYR A 79 10.07 15.10 3.74
C TYR A 79 11.31 14.26 3.46
N ASP A 80 12.46 14.64 4.03
CA ASP A 80 13.72 13.89 3.88
C ASP A 80 13.58 12.42 4.29
N SER A 81 12.92 12.13 5.42
CA SER A 81 12.72 10.74 5.84
C SER A 81 11.86 9.91 4.86
N TYR A 82 10.93 10.55 4.13
CA TYR A 82 10.19 9.89 3.04
C TYR A 82 11.06 9.78 1.79
N HIS A 83 11.83 10.81 1.47
CA HIS A 83 12.71 10.84 0.30
C HIS A 83 13.79 9.76 0.37
N GLN A 84 14.47 9.61 1.52
CA GLN A 84 15.48 8.57 1.72
C GLN A 84 14.88 7.17 1.55
N ALA A 85 13.75 6.89 2.20
CA ALA A 85 13.14 5.56 2.16
C ALA A 85 12.50 5.23 0.80
N ASN A 86 11.79 6.18 0.20
CA ASN A 86 10.95 5.93 -0.98
C ASN A 86 11.65 6.27 -2.29
N VAL A 87 12.51 7.29 -2.34
CA VAL A 87 13.18 7.71 -3.59
C VAL A 87 14.57 7.11 -3.67
N VAL A 88 15.43 7.43 -2.71
CA VAL A 88 16.82 6.91 -2.67
C VAL A 88 16.79 5.38 -2.55
N GLY A 89 15.95 4.85 -1.66
CA GLY A 89 15.76 3.41 -1.52
C GLY A 89 15.32 2.69 -2.79
N THR A 90 14.39 3.28 -3.55
CA THR A 90 13.98 2.72 -4.84
C THR A 90 15.08 2.83 -5.90
N GLN A 91 15.84 3.93 -5.92
CA GLN A 91 16.98 4.06 -6.84
C GLN A 91 18.03 2.99 -6.57
N ASN A 92 18.37 2.75 -5.30
CA ASN A 92 19.32 1.69 -4.92
C ASN A 92 18.84 0.30 -5.37
N VAL A 93 17.53 0.03 -5.29
CA VAL A 93 16.91 -1.22 -5.80
C VAL A 93 17.04 -1.32 -7.31
N LEU A 94 16.78 -0.23 -8.05
CA LEU A 94 16.93 -0.20 -9.51
C LEU A 94 18.39 -0.44 -9.92
N ASP A 95 19.33 0.25 -9.28
CA ASP A 95 20.75 0.09 -9.53
C ASP A 95 21.23 -1.35 -9.23
N ALA A 96 20.73 -1.94 -8.14
CA ALA A 96 21.04 -3.32 -7.78
C ALA A 96 20.42 -4.35 -8.75
N CYS A 97 19.20 -4.11 -9.26
CA CYS A 97 18.63 -4.93 -10.34
C CYS A 97 19.57 -4.94 -11.54
N ARG A 98 20.06 -3.77 -11.96
CA ARG A 98 20.95 -3.64 -13.12
C ARG A 98 22.30 -4.30 -12.89
N ALA A 99 22.93 -4.04 -11.76
CA ALA A 99 24.25 -4.58 -11.44
C ALA A 99 24.26 -6.12 -11.38
N ASN A 100 23.14 -6.74 -11.00
CA ASN A 100 23.02 -8.20 -10.85
C ASN A 100 22.24 -8.86 -12.01
N GLY A 101 21.85 -8.10 -13.03
CA GLY A 101 21.10 -8.64 -14.17
C GLY A 101 19.72 -9.20 -13.79
N VAL A 102 19.07 -8.66 -12.75
CA VAL A 102 17.73 -9.07 -12.34
C VAL A 102 16.72 -8.63 -13.41
N PRO A 103 15.97 -9.55 -14.04
CA PRO A 103 15.15 -9.22 -15.20
C PRO A 103 13.75 -8.66 -14.86
N ARG A 104 13.28 -8.78 -13.62
CA ARG A 104 11.88 -8.49 -13.24
C ARG A 104 11.78 -7.73 -11.92
N LEU A 105 11.07 -6.60 -11.95
CA LEU A 105 10.78 -5.77 -10.77
C LEU A 105 9.29 -5.42 -10.70
N ILE A 106 8.62 -5.88 -9.65
CA ILE A 106 7.23 -5.56 -9.33
C ILE A 106 7.25 -4.53 -8.21
N TYR A 107 6.75 -3.33 -8.47
CA TYR A 107 6.76 -2.23 -7.52
C TYR A 107 5.38 -1.99 -6.92
N THR A 108 5.30 -1.99 -5.59
CA THR A 108 4.08 -1.60 -4.89
C THR A 108 4.03 -0.08 -4.78
N SER A 109 3.20 0.55 -5.60
CA SER A 109 2.87 1.96 -5.57
C SER A 109 1.56 2.23 -4.80
N THR A 110 0.88 3.33 -5.09
CA THR A 110 -0.34 3.74 -4.40
C THR A 110 -1.17 4.67 -5.29
N PRO A 111 -2.51 4.65 -5.22
CA PRO A 111 -3.34 5.62 -5.93
C PRO A 111 -3.11 7.06 -5.45
N SER A 112 -2.46 7.26 -4.29
CA SER A 112 -2.10 8.61 -3.84
C SER A 112 -1.12 9.33 -4.77
N VAL A 113 -0.40 8.64 -5.66
CA VAL A 113 0.48 9.29 -6.66
C VAL A 113 -0.31 10.05 -7.73
N THR A 114 -1.60 9.74 -7.89
CA THR A 114 -2.53 10.43 -8.78
C THR A 114 -3.52 11.32 -8.03
N HIS A 115 -3.32 11.52 -6.72
CA HIS A 115 -4.22 12.37 -5.93
C HIS A 115 -4.17 13.79 -6.46
N ARG A 116 -5.33 14.32 -6.82
CA ARG A 116 -5.50 15.73 -7.18
C ARG A 116 -6.61 16.27 -6.30
N ALA A 117 -6.29 17.30 -5.52
CA ALA A 117 -7.30 17.98 -4.74
C ALA A 117 -8.46 18.40 -5.67
N THR A 118 -9.70 18.14 -5.25
CA THR A 118 -10.94 18.53 -5.96
C THR A 118 -11.22 17.88 -7.33
N ASN A 119 -10.39 16.94 -7.80
CA ASN A 119 -10.63 16.22 -9.05
C ASN A 119 -10.84 14.72 -8.75
N PRO A 120 -12.09 14.26 -8.55
CA PRO A 120 -12.38 12.86 -8.29
C PRO A 120 -11.93 11.98 -9.45
N VAL A 121 -11.65 10.72 -9.14
CA VAL A 121 -11.42 9.68 -10.15
C VAL A 121 -12.56 8.69 -10.03
N GLU A 122 -13.34 8.58 -11.09
CA GLU A 122 -14.54 7.75 -11.12
C GLU A 122 -14.46 6.81 -12.32
N GLY A 123 -13.99 5.59 -12.07
CA GLY A 123 -13.98 4.52 -13.07
C GLY A 123 -12.91 4.64 -14.15
N LEU A 124 -11.90 5.48 -13.94
CA LEU A 124 -10.79 5.64 -14.89
C LEU A 124 -9.65 4.67 -14.60
N GLY A 125 -9.00 4.20 -15.67
CA GLY A 125 -7.80 3.38 -15.64
C GLY A 125 -6.53 4.17 -15.33
N ALA A 126 -5.43 3.48 -15.03
CA ALA A 126 -4.15 4.12 -14.69
C ALA A 126 -3.48 4.83 -15.87
N ASP A 127 -3.84 4.44 -17.09
CA ASP A 127 -3.47 5.06 -18.37
C ASP A 127 -4.25 6.34 -18.69
N GLU A 128 -5.41 6.53 -18.07
CA GLU A 128 -6.26 7.72 -18.24
C GLU A 128 -6.05 8.77 -17.14
N VAL A 129 -5.48 8.36 -16.01
CA VAL A 129 -5.32 9.21 -14.83
C VAL A 129 -3.87 9.69 -14.75
N PRO A 130 -3.60 11.01 -14.95
CA PRO A 130 -2.25 11.53 -14.83
C PRO A 130 -1.78 11.52 -13.37
N TYR A 131 -0.46 11.65 -13.19
CA TYR A 131 0.10 11.93 -11.87
C TYR A 131 -0.50 13.19 -11.25
N GLY A 132 -0.58 13.22 -9.93
CA GLY A 132 -1.04 14.40 -9.20
C GLY A 132 -0.03 15.54 -9.30
N GLU A 133 -0.55 16.76 -9.40
CA GLU A 133 0.22 18.00 -9.34
C GLU A 133 0.23 18.52 -7.90
N ASP A 134 1.32 19.21 -7.51
CA ASP A 134 1.47 19.85 -6.19
C ASP A 134 1.11 18.94 -4.99
N LEU A 135 1.55 17.68 -5.03
CA LEU A 135 1.32 16.68 -3.98
C LEU A 135 1.90 17.14 -2.63
N ARG A 136 1.05 17.79 -1.81
CA ARG A 136 1.46 18.33 -0.50
C ARG A 136 1.90 17.28 0.51
N ALA A 137 1.38 16.05 0.38
CA ALA A 137 1.78 14.94 1.23
C ALA A 137 3.11 14.36 0.77
N ALA A 138 4.13 14.41 1.64
CA ALA A 138 5.46 13.86 1.36
C ALA A 138 5.43 12.40 0.89
N TYR A 139 4.53 11.58 1.46
CA TYR A 139 4.31 10.20 1.02
C TYR A 139 3.89 10.12 -0.46
N ALA A 140 2.83 10.83 -0.84
CA ALA A 140 2.32 10.83 -2.21
C ALA A 140 3.38 11.35 -3.20
N ALA A 141 4.02 12.47 -2.87
CA ALA A 141 5.06 13.08 -3.70
C ALA A 141 6.25 12.13 -3.94
N THR A 142 6.79 11.54 -2.88
CA THR A 142 7.96 10.65 -2.97
C THR A 142 7.63 9.32 -3.65
N LYS A 143 6.44 8.74 -3.43
CA LYS A 143 5.98 7.56 -4.17
C LYS A 143 5.78 7.85 -5.65
N ALA A 144 5.33 9.06 -6.02
CA ALA A 144 5.19 9.46 -7.41
C ALA A 144 6.55 9.59 -8.12
N ILE A 145 7.55 10.16 -7.44
CA ILE A 145 8.94 10.22 -7.97
C ILE A 145 9.48 8.81 -8.19
N ALA A 146 9.34 7.95 -7.19
CA ALA A 146 9.83 6.57 -7.25
C ALA A 146 9.11 5.72 -8.31
N GLU A 147 7.78 5.85 -8.46
CA GLU A 147 7.04 5.16 -9.52
C GLU A 147 7.53 5.58 -10.90
N ARG A 148 7.72 6.88 -11.15
CA ARG A 148 8.27 7.37 -12.42
C ARG A 148 9.65 6.79 -12.70
N ALA A 149 10.54 6.74 -11.71
CA ALA A 149 11.86 6.14 -11.86
C ALA A 149 11.79 4.64 -12.21
N VAL A 150 10.89 3.89 -11.55
CA VAL A 150 10.67 2.47 -11.84
C VAL A 150 10.16 2.24 -13.25
N LEU A 151 9.16 3.00 -13.69
CA LEU A 151 8.61 2.86 -15.04
C LEU A 151 9.62 3.27 -16.11
N ALA A 152 10.39 4.34 -15.87
CA ALA A 152 11.45 4.80 -16.77
C ALA A 152 12.62 3.81 -16.89
N ALA A 153 12.84 2.97 -15.86
CA ALA A 153 13.88 1.95 -15.87
C ALA A 153 13.49 0.69 -16.67
N ASN A 154 12.29 0.63 -17.24
CA ASN A 154 11.84 -0.48 -18.08
C ASN A 154 12.55 -0.47 -19.45
N ASP A 155 13.27 -1.54 -19.79
CA ASP A 155 13.94 -1.67 -21.08
C ASP A 155 14.19 -3.14 -21.48
N ALA A 156 15.15 -3.36 -22.40
CA ALA A 156 15.51 -4.67 -22.92
C ALA A 156 16.14 -5.63 -21.88
N GLN A 157 16.55 -5.15 -20.71
CA GLN A 157 17.18 -5.94 -19.65
C GLN A 157 16.30 -6.05 -18.41
N LEU A 158 15.58 -5.00 -18.06
CA LEU A 158 14.74 -4.95 -16.86
C LEU A 158 13.29 -4.68 -17.23
N ALA A 159 12.41 -5.65 -17.00
CA ALA A 159 10.97 -5.46 -17.07
C ALA A 159 10.45 -4.94 -15.72
N THR A 160 9.71 -3.84 -15.73
CA THR A 160 9.11 -3.25 -14.52
C THR A 160 7.60 -3.13 -14.62
N VAL A 161 6.90 -3.19 -13.48
CA VAL A 161 5.47 -2.90 -13.39
C VAL A 161 5.16 -2.25 -12.04
N ALA A 162 4.25 -1.27 -12.02
CA ALA A 162 3.81 -0.61 -10.80
C ALA A 162 2.34 -0.91 -10.48
N LEU A 163 2.07 -1.37 -9.26
CA LEU A 163 0.71 -1.68 -8.80
C LEU A 163 0.27 -0.66 -7.75
N ARG A 164 -0.91 -0.07 -7.91
CA ARG A 164 -1.48 0.98 -7.04
C ARG A 164 -2.67 0.41 -6.26
N PRO A 165 -2.46 -0.47 -5.26
CA PRO A 165 -3.54 -0.98 -4.43
C PRO A 165 -4.13 0.13 -3.54
N ARG A 166 -5.45 0.14 -3.40
CA ARG A 166 -6.17 1.10 -2.55
C ARG A 166 -6.55 0.46 -1.22
N LEU A 167 -6.24 1.15 -0.11
CA LEU A 167 -6.74 0.86 1.24
C LEU A 167 -6.75 -0.64 1.54
N ILE A 168 -5.56 -1.23 1.68
CA ILE A 168 -5.44 -2.68 1.91
C ILE A 168 -5.93 -3.01 3.32
N TRP A 169 -6.82 -4.00 3.44
CA TRP A 169 -7.36 -4.45 4.72
C TRP A 169 -7.51 -5.98 4.75
N GLY A 170 -7.55 -6.56 5.95
CA GLY A 170 -7.73 -8.00 6.14
C GLY A 170 -7.05 -8.51 7.42
N PRO A 171 -7.09 -9.83 7.67
CA PRO A 171 -6.41 -10.44 8.81
C PRO A 171 -4.93 -10.07 8.89
N GLY A 172 -4.47 -9.62 10.05
CA GLY A 172 -3.08 -9.19 10.27
C GLY A 172 -2.78 -7.72 9.93
N ASP A 173 -3.80 -6.92 9.58
CA ASP A 173 -3.65 -5.47 9.43
C ASP A 173 -3.19 -4.84 10.75
N ASN A 174 -1.97 -4.29 10.73
CA ASN A 174 -1.31 -3.70 11.89
C ASN A 174 -1.34 -2.16 11.88
N HIS A 175 -2.02 -1.54 10.92
CA HIS A 175 -1.98 -0.09 10.73
C HIS A 175 -3.36 0.55 10.67
N LEU A 176 -4.24 0.12 9.77
CA LEU A 176 -5.50 0.81 9.52
C LEU A 176 -6.56 0.41 10.56
N LEU A 177 -6.94 -0.87 10.60
CA LEU A 177 -8.02 -1.36 11.47
C LEU A 177 -7.77 -1.13 12.97
N PRO A 178 -6.58 -1.40 13.54
CA PRO A 178 -6.34 -1.14 14.96
C PRO A 178 -6.54 0.33 15.35
N ARG A 179 -6.08 1.25 14.49
CA ARG A 179 -6.22 2.70 14.73
C ARG A 179 -7.66 3.17 14.63
N LEU A 180 -8.41 2.68 13.63
CA LEU A 180 -9.82 3.00 13.47
C LEU A 180 -10.64 2.44 14.65
N SER A 181 -10.43 1.19 15.02
CA SER A 181 -11.08 0.53 16.16
C SER A 181 -10.81 1.29 17.47
N ALA A 182 -9.56 1.64 17.77
CA ALA A 182 -9.21 2.40 18.96
C ALA A 182 -9.89 3.78 19.01
N ARG A 183 -9.91 4.52 17.88
CA ARG A 183 -10.60 5.82 17.80
C ARG A 183 -12.12 5.69 17.92
N ALA A 184 -12.70 4.64 17.36
CA ALA A 184 -14.13 4.35 17.46
C ALA A 184 -14.54 4.03 18.90
N ARG A 185 -13.81 3.14 19.57
CA ARG A 185 -14.02 2.78 20.98
C ARG A 185 -13.84 3.98 21.91
N ALA A 186 -12.91 4.88 21.61
CA ALA A 186 -12.73 6.13 22.36
C ALA A 186 -13.79 7.22 22.05
N GLY A 187 -14.75 6.97 21.14
CA GLY A 187 -15.76 7.95 20.73
C GLY A 187 -15.19 9.15 19.94
N ARG A 188 -13.95 9.04 19.45
CA ARG A 188 -13.19 10.09 18.76
C ARG A 188 -13.23 9.98 17.24
N LEU A 189 -13.71 8.86 16.68
CA LEU A 189 -13.85 8.70 15.24
C LEU A 189 -15.07 9.47 14.72
N ARG A 190 -14.88 10.22 13.63
CA ARG A 190 -15.90 11.02 12.95
C ARG A 190 -15.80 10.80 11.45
N MET A 191 -16.95 10.70 10.78
CA MET A 191 -17.00 10.73 9.32
C MET A 191 -16.69 12.15 8.84
N VAL A 192 -15.96 12.30 7.74
CA VAL A 192 -15.81 13.62 7.11
C VAL A 192 -16.76 13.67 5.92
N GLY A 193 -17.64 14.68 5.88
CA GLY A 193 -18.78 14.70 4.96
C GLY A 193 -19.90 13.77 5.42
N ASP A 194 -20.84 13.49 4.52
CA ASP A 194 -21.93 12.54 4.72
C ASP A 194 -21.49 11.08 4.56
N GLY A 195 -20.36 10.84 3.89
CA GLY A 195 -19.78 9.52 3.63
C GLY A 195 -20.47 8.76 2.50
N SER A 196 -21.20 9.47 1.62
CA SER A 196 -21.84 8.91 0.43
C SER A 196 -20.88 8.72 -0.74
N ASN A 197 -19.67 9.30 -0.66
CA ASN A 197 -18.64 9.14 -1.68
C ASN A 197 -18.24 7.67 -1.84
N LEU A 198 -18.30 7.18 -3.07
CA LEU A 198 -17.85 5.84 -3.42
C LEU A 198 -16.33 5.76 -3.34
N VAL A 199 -15.84 4.72 -2.66
CA VAL A 199 -14.43 4.44 -2.49
C VAL A 199 -14.15 2.98 -2.80
N ASP A 200 -13.02 2.74 -3.47
CA ASP A 200 -12.46 1.41 -3.60
C ASP A 200 -11.65 1.01 -2.36
N SER A 201 -11.59 -0.30 -2.13
CA SER A 201 -10.69 -0.90 -1.16
C SER A 201 -10.17 -2.23 -1.70
N THR A 202 -9.12 -2.77 -1.08
CA THR A 202 -8.51 -4.03 -1.53
C THR A 202 -8.35 -4.97 -0.36
N TYR A 203 -8.95 -6.15 -0.45
CA TYR A 203 -8.67 -7.22 0.50
C TYR A 203 -7.24 -7.72 0.32
N ILE A 204 -6.54 -8.00 1.43
CA ILE A 204 -5.11 -8.34 1.45
C ILE A 204 -4.73 -9.46 0.48
N ASP A 205 -5.53 -10.52 0.38
CA ASP A 205 -5.23 -11.65 -0.51
C ASP A 205 -5.38 -11.25 -1.99
N ASN A 206 -6.32 -10.36 -2.32
CA ASN A 206 -6.47 -9.83 -3.67
C ASN A 206 -5.33 -8.87 -4.03
N ALA A 207 -4.88 -8.05 -3.07
CA ALA A 207 -3.71 -7.21 -3.26
C ALA A 207 -2.46 -8.06 -3.56
N ALA A 208 -2.23 -9.13 -2.79
CA ALA A 208 -1.14 -10.06 -3.04
C ALA A 208 -1.33 -10.81 -4.37
N GLN A 209 -2.54 -11.26 -4.67
CA GLN A 209 -2.89 -11.89 -5.95
C GLN A 209 -2.49 -11.02 -7.14
N ALA A 210 -2.84 -9.73 -7.14
CA ALA A 210 -2.45 -8.82 -8.23
C ALA A 210 -0.94 -8.77 -8.47
N HIS A 211 -0.14 -8.85 -7.41
CA HIS A 211 1.33 -8.87 -7.54
C HIS A 211 1.82 -10.19 -8.14
N PHE A 212 1.18 -11.31 -7.81
CA PHE A 212 1.51 -12.62 -8.39
C PHE A 212 1.08 -12.69 -9.86
N ASP A 213 -0.15 -12.29 -10.16
CA ASP A 213 -0.69 -12.26 -11.53
C ASP A 213 0.20 -11.37 -12.42
N ALA A 214 0.61 -10.20 -11.94
CA ALA A 214 1.56 -9.33 -12.65
C ALA A 214 2.94 -9.98 -12.81
N PHE A 215 3.49 -10.61 -11.76
CA PHE A 215 4.79 -11.29 -11.82
C PHE A 215 4.82 -12.45 -12.83
N GLU A 216 3.74 -13.23 -12.91
CA GLU A 216 3.61 -14.37 -13.83
C GLU A 216 3.60 -13.91 -15.31
N HIS A 217 3.10 -12.70 -15.59
CA HIS A 217 3.02 -12.13 -16.94
C HIS A 217 4.14 -11.13 -17.27
N LEU A 218 4.96 -10.74 -16.28
CA LEU A 218 6.00 -9.74 -16.47
C LEU A 218 7.23 -10.33 -17.17
N ALA A 219 7.49 -9.83 -18.37
CA ALA A 219 8.70 -10.07 -19.14
C ALA A 219 9.05 -8.83 -19.96
N VAL A 220 10.27 -8.78 -20.49
CA VAL A 220 10.69 -7.72 -21.42
C VAL A 220 9.74 -7.71 -22.63
N GLY A 221 9.15 -6.55 -22.92
CA GLY A 221 8.18 -6.40 -24.00
C GLY A 221 6.77 -6.94 -23.70
N ALA A 222 6.50 -7.46 -22.50
CA ALA A 222 5.16 -7.89 -22.11
C ALA A 222 4.17 -6.71 -22.10
N ALA A 223 2.88 -7.00 -22.28
CA ALA A 223 1.84 -5.98 -22.30
C ALA A 223 1.81 -5.13 -21.02
N CYS A 224 2.20 -5.71 -19.88
CA CYS A 224 2.25 -5.04 -18.59
C CYS A 224 3.56 -4.31 -18.26
N ALA A 225 4.61 -4.52 -19.06
CA ALA A 225 5.92 -3.94 -18.82
C ALA A 225 5.93 -2.42 -19.02
N GLY A 226 6.58 -1.70 -18.10
CA GLY A 226 6.70 -0.24 -18.11
C GLY A 226 5.40 0.50 -17.80
N LYS A 227 4.39 -0.17 -17.23
CA LYS A 227 3.07 0.41 -16.95
C LYS A 227 2.69 0.39 -15.47
N ALA A 228 1.75 1.26 -15.11
CA ALA A 228 1.13 1.30 -13.79
C ALA A 228 -0.34 0.85 -13.86
N TYR A 229 -0.84 0.27 -12.77
CA TYR A 229 -2.19 -0.28 -12.69
C TYR A 229 -2.86 0.03 -11.35
N PHE A 230 -4.12 0.46 -11.38
CA PHE A 230 -4.94 0.50 -10.17
C PHE A 230 -5.42 -0.90 -9.81
N ILE A 231 -5.33 -1.23 -8.52
CA ILE A 231 -5.76 -2.52 -7.97
C ILE A 231 -6.80 -2.27 -6.88
N SER A 232 -7.97 -2.88 -7.02
CA SER A 232 -9.06 -2.85 -6.03
C SER A 232 -9.79 -4.19 -5.95
N ASN A 233 -10.84 -4.26 -5.13
CA ASN A 233 -11.79 -5.38 -5.10
C ASN A 233 -12.87 -5.29 -6.17
N GLY A 234 -12.99 -4.17 -6.92
CA GLY A 234 -14.05 -3.99 -7.92
C GLY A 234 -15.48 -3.86 -7.35
N GLU A 235 -15.59 -3.61 -6.05
CA GLU A 235 -16.83 -3.43 -5.32
C GLU A 235 -16.81 -2.03 -4.65
N PRO A 236 -16.96 -0.93 -5.41
CA PRO A 236 -16.96 0.41 -4.83
C PRO A 236 -18.16 0.56 -3.90
N LEU A 237 -17.90 1.00 -2.66
CA LEU A 237 -18.92 1.18 -1.63
C LEU A 237 -18.91 2.62 -1.10
N PRO A 238 -20.04 3.13 -0.60
CA PRO A 238 -20.03 4.38 0.17
C PRO A 238 -19.03 4.29 1.31
N MET A 239 -18.19 5.31 1.49
CA MET A 239 -17.14 5.35 2.52
C MET A 239 -17.66 5.03 3.92
N ARG A 240 -18.86 5.52 4.26
CA ARG A 240 -19.51 5.20 5.55
C ARG A 240 -19.87 3.74 5.69
N GLU A 241 -20.40 3.14 4.63
CA GLU A 241 -20.77 1.74 4.63
C GLU A 241 -19.54 0.86 4.80
N LEU A 242 -18.51 1.08 3.98
CA LEU A 242 -17.25 0.33 4.07
C LEU A 242 -16.62 0.46 5.47
N LEU A 243 -16.50 1.69 6.00
CA LEU A 243 -15.92 1.92 7.32
C LEU A 243 -16.69 1.18 8.43
N ASN A 244 -18.03 1.27 8.43
CA ASN A 244 -18.83 0.63 9.45
C ASN A 244 -18.83 -0.90 9.32
N ARG A 245 -18.77 -1.44 8.10
CA ARG A 245 -18.61 -2.90 7.88
C ARG A 245 -17.28 -3.41 8.41
N LEU A 246 -16.19 -2.68 8.18
CA LEU A 246 -14.86 -2.97 8.72
C LEU A 246 -14.82 -2.90 10.25
N LEU A 247 -15.41 -1.85 10.85
CA LEU A 247 -15.48 -1.71 12.31
C LEU A 247 -16.31 -2.83 12.95
N ALA A 248 -17.45 -3.18 12.35
CA ALA A 248 -18.27 -4.30 12.80
C ALA A 248 -17.53 -5.64 12.70
N ALA A 249 -16.62 -5.81 11.74
CA ALA A 249 -15.83 -7.03 11.61
C ALA A 249 -14.78 -7.22 12.71
N VAL A 250 -14.45 -6.16 13.46
CA VAL A 250 -13.49 -6.19 14.59
C VAL A 250 -14.15 -5.78 15.91
N ASP A 251 -15.47 -5.97 16.01
CA ASP A 251 -16.32 -5.66 17.17
C ASP A 251 -16.17 -4.23 17.70
N ALA A 252 -15.94 -3.26 16.81
CA ALA A 252 -15.79 -1.86 17.15
C ALA A 252 -17.09 -1.05 16.90
N PRO A 253 -17.37 0.01 17.70
CA PRO A 253 -18.57 0.82 17.51
C PRO A 253 -18.65 1.50 16.14
N ALA A 254 -19.85 1.58 15.57
CA ALA A 254 -20.08 2.27 14.31
C ALA A 254 -19.88 3.80 14.42
N VAL A 255 -19.49 4.42 13.31
CA VAL A 255 -19.36 5.88 13.18
C VAL A 255 -20.67 6.48 12.72
N THR A 256 -21.33 7.17 13.65
CA THR A 256 -22.61 7.85 13.40
C THR A 256 -22.45 9.35 13.21
N ARG A 257 -21.45 9.97 13.87
CA ARG A 257 -21.23 11.43 13.83
C ARG A 257 -20.37 11.84 12.63
N SER A 258 -20.69 12.99 12.03
CA SER A 258 -19.94 13.58 10.92
C SER A 258 -19.36 14.96 11.28
N LEU A 259 -18.37 15.38 10.51
CA LEU A 259 -17.82 16.74 10.45
C LEU A 259 -17.91 17.24 9.02
N SER A 260 -18.20 18.53 8.83
CA SER A 260 -18.12 19.13 7.50
C SER A 260 -16.68 19.09 6.98
N PHE A 261 -16.50 19.02 5.65
CA PHE A 261 -15.18 19.09 5.02
C PHE A 261 -14.40 20.33 5.49
N LYS A 262 -15.04 21.51 5.51
CA LYS A 262 -14.42 22.77 5.94
C LYS A 262 -13.92 22.70 7.38
N THR A 263 -14.70 22.13 8.28
CA THR A 263 -14.32 21.95 9.70
C THR A 263 -13.13 21.00 9.80
N ALA A 264 -13.21 19.83 9.16
CA ALA A 264 -12.14 18.85 9.19
C ALA A 264 -10.83 19.37 8.57
N TYR A 265 -10.92 20.12 7.47
CA TYR A 265 -9.77 20.73 6.80
C TYR A 265 -9.05 21.75 7.69
N ARG A 266 -9.82 22.59 8.40
CA ARG A 266 -9.27 23.55 9.39
C ARG A 266 -8.60 22.83 10.55
N ILE A 267 -9.23 21.79 11.10
CA ILE A 267 -8.63 20.96 12.16
C ILE A 267 -7.33 20.35 11.65
N GLY A 268 -7.31 19.82 10.41
CA GLY A 268 -6.12 19.26 9.79
C GLY A 268 -4.97 20.28 9.69
N ALA A 269 -5.26 21.50 9.23
CA ALA A 269 -4.25 22.57 9.13
C ALA A 269 -3.67 22.96 10.50
N VAL A 270 -4.53 23.08 11.52
CA VAL A 270 -4.11 23.40 12.89
C VAL A 270 -3.24 22.27 13.45
N CYS A 271 -3.67 21.02 13.30
CA CYS A 271 -2.91 19.87 13.77
C CYS A 271 -1.53 19.76 13.11
N GLU A 272 -1.44 19.92 11.78
CA GLU A 272 -0.17 19.93 11.04
C GLU A 272 0.80 21.03 11.51
N THR A 273 0.27 22.16 11.98
CA THR A 273 1.07 23.30 12.46
C THR A 273 1.49 23.13 13.92
N LEU A 274 0.57 22.70 14.78
CA LEU A 274 0.80 22.61 16.23
C LEU A 274 1.59 21.38 16.65
N TRP A 275 1.42 20.22 16.00
CA TRP A 275 2.19 19.01 16.37
C TRP A 275 3.72 19.18 16.30
N PRO A 276 4.30 19.71 15.21
CA PRO A 276 5.73 19.91 15.13
C PRO A 276 6.18 21.07 16.01
N LEU A 277 5.37 22.13 16.12
CA LEU A 277 5.67 23.29 16.97
C LEU A 277 5.74 22.92 18.45
N LEU A 278 4.79 22.11 18.93
CA LEU A 278 4.69 21.67 20.32
C LEU A 278 5.48 20.38 20.61
N ARG A 279 6.14 19.80 19.60
CA ARG A 279 6.91 18.54 19.69
C ARG A 279 6.11 17.40 20.33
N LEU A 280 4.82 17.33 20.02
CA LEU A 280 3.93 16.31 20.60
C LEU A 280 4.35 14.91 20.11
N PRO A 281 4.35 13.91 21.00
CA PRO A 281 4.67 12.54 20.63
C PRO A 281 3.60 11.95 19.71
N GLY A 282 4.03 11.08 18.78
CA GLY A 282 3.15 10.32 17.90
C GLY A 282 2.76 11.05 16.60
N GLU A 283 1.91 10.39 15.81
CA GLU A 283 1.43 10.91 14.53
C GLU A 283 0.28 11.91 14.70
N VAL A 284 0.21 12.87 13.79
CA VAL A 284 -0.89 13.83 13.73
C VAL A 284 -2.25 13.12 13.56
N PRO A 285 -3.27 13.42 14.38
CA PRO A 285 -4.55 12.73 14.33
C PRO A 285 -5.30 12.88 13.00
N LEU A 286 -5.17 14.05 12.36
CA LEU A 286 -5.85 14.43 11.12
C LEU A 286 -4.96 15.40 10.33
N THR A 287 -4.67 15.09 9.07
CA THR A 287 -3.98 15.97 8.11
C THR A 287 -4.96 16.43 7.04
N ARG A 288 -4.67 17.56 6.37
CA ARG A 288 -5.45 18.05 5.23
C ARG A 288 -5.50 17.01 4.10
N PHE A 289 -4.39 16.31 3.86
CA PHE A 289 -4.32 15.19 2.91
C PHE A 289 -5.30 14.06 3.27
N LEU A 290 -5.37 13.67 4.55
CA LEU A 290 -6.31 12.65 5.00
C LEU A 290 -7.77 13.12 4.82
N VAL A 291 -8.06 14.39 5.10
CA VAL A 291 -9.39 14.99 4.90
C VAL A 291 -9.82 14.94 3.44
N GLU A 292 -8.95 15.34 2.51
CA GLU A 292 -9.22 15.28 1.08
C GLU A 292 -9.45 13.83 0.61
N GLN A 293 -8.58 12.90 1.03
CA GLN A 293 -8.69 11.48 0.71
C GLN A 293 -9.98 10.82 1.22
N LEU A 294 -10.54 11.32 2.33
CA LEU A 294 -11.78 10.79 2.92
C LEU A 294 -13.05 11.34 2.25
N CYS A 295 -12.99 12.52 1.61
CA CYS A 295 -14.17 13.22 1.10
C CYS A 295 -14.33 13.19 -0.42
N THR A 296 -13.31 12.80 -1.16
CA THR A 296 -13.37 12.77 -2.61
C THR A 296 -13.68 11.34 -3.09
N PRO A 297 -14.64 11.15 -4.01
CA PRO A 297 -14.86 9.87 -4.69
C PRO A 297 -13.61 9.40 -5.40
N HIS A 298 -13.24 8.14 -5.17
CA HIS A 298 -12.06 7.54 -5.77
C HIS A 298 -12.27 6.04 -5.94
N TRP A 299 -12.75 5.66 -7.11
CA TRP A 299 -12.84 4.28 -7.55
C TRP A 299 -12.26 4.19 -8.97
N TYR A 300 -11.62 3.06 -9.28
CA TYR A 300 -10.73 2.96 -10.43
C TYR A 300 -11.12 1.80 -11.33
N SER A 301 -10.89 1.96 -12.63
CA SER A 301 -11.01 0.82 -13.55
C SER A 301 -9.79 -0.09 -13.44
N MET A 302 -10.06 -1.36 -13.21
CA MET A 302 -9.07 -2.43 -13.27
C MET A 302 -9.02 -3.09 -14.66
N GLU A 303 -9.72 -2.54 -15.65
CA GLU A 303 -9.74 -3.09 -17.01
C GLU A 303 -8.34 -3.24 -17.62
N PRO A 304 -7.41 -2.26 -17.47
CA PRO A 304 -6.04 -2.44 -17.95
C PRO A 304 -5.33 -3.63 -17.28
N ALA A 305 -5.55 -3.84 -15.97
CA ALA A 305 -4.95 -4.94 -15.22
C ALA A 305 -5.52 -6.31 -15.65
N ARG A 306 -6.83 -6.36 -15.87
CA ARG A 306 -7.53 -7.54 -16.38
C ARG A 306 -7.05 -7.91 -17.77
N ARG A 307 -6.89 -6.91 -18.65
CA ARG A 307 -6.42 -7.09 -20.03
C ARG A 307 -4.96 -7.56 -20.09
N ASP A 308 -4.08 -6.90 -19.34
CA ASP A 308 -2.63 -7.06 -19.53
C ASP A 308 -2.02 -8.22 -18.72
N PHE A 309 -2.66 -8.65 -17.62
CA PHE A 309 -2.18 -9.78 -16.80
C PHE A 309 -3.31 -10.56 -16.09
N GLY A 310 -4.56 -10.44 -16.54
CA GLY A 310 -5.65 -11.31 -16.11
C GLY A 310 -6.18 -11.06 -14.69
N TYR A 311 -5.85 -9.94 -14.05
CA TYR A 311 -6.29 -9.69 -12.68
C TYR A 311 -7.81 -9.57 -12.56
N VAL A 312 -8.39 -10.47 -11.78
CA VAL A 312 -9.78 -10.44 -11.32
C VAL A 312 -9.78 -10.77 -9.82
N PRO A 313 -10.40 -9.95 -8.95
CA PRO A 313 -10.47 -10.21 -7.53
C PRO A 313 -11.13 -11.56 -7.24
N ARG A 314 -10.48 -12.44 -6.48
CA ARG A 314 -11.02 -13.77 -6.14
C ARG A 314 -11.86 -13.75 -4.87
N ILE A 315 -11.59 -12.80 -3.96
CA ILE A 315 -12.28 -12.67 -2.68
C ILE A 315 -13.15 -11.43 -2.71
N SER A 316 -14.46 -11.59 -2.52
CA SER A 316 -15.37 -10.44 -2.41
C SER A 316 -15.16 -9.68 -1.10
N ILE A 317 -15.65 -8.43 -1.01
CA ILE A 317 -15.63 -7.68 0.25
C ILE A 317 -16.37 -8.46 1.35
N GLU A 318 -17.50 -9.08 1.03
CA GLU A 318 -18.26 -9.84 2.02
C GLU A 318 -17.49 -11.06 2.55
N GLU A 319 -16.83 -11.82 1.67
CA GLU A 319 -15.99 -12.95 2.10
C GLU A 319 -14.77 -12.48 2.88
N GLY A 320 -14.11 -11.38 2.45
CA GLY A 320 -13.00 -10.78 3.19
C GLY A 320 -13.39 -10.34 4.61
N LEU A 321 -14.60 -9.77 4.78
CA LEU A 321 -15.12 -9.39 6.09
C LEU A 321 -15.40 -10.59 6.98
N LYS A 322 -15.90 -11.71 6.42
CA LYS A 322 -16.09 -12.96 7.17
C LYS A 322 -14.74 -13.50 7.68
N ARG A 323 -13.71 -13.53 6.82
CA ARG A 323 -12.36 -13.97 7.21
C ARG A 323 -11.75 -13.06 8.29
N LEU A 324 -11.94 -11.75 8.15
CA LEU A 324 -11.49 -10.77 9.14
C LEU A 324 -12.14 -11.00 10.51
N ARG A 325 -13.47 -11.22 10.56
CA ARG A 325 -14.18 -11.58 11.80
C ARG A 325 -13.60 -12.84 12.44
N SER A 326 -13.46 -13.91 11.66
CA SER A 326 -12.93 -15.19 12.15
C SER A 326 -11.51 -15.06 12.73
N SER A 327 -10.66 -14.23 12.11
CA SER A 327 -9.31 -13.98 12.64
C SER A 327 -9.30 -13.21 13.96
N SER A 328 -10.21 -12.23 14.11
CA SER A 328 -10.30 -11.38 15.30
C SER A 328 -10.76 -12.19 16.53
N SER A 329 -11.67 -13.15 16.33
CA SER A 329 -12.13 -14.05 17.39
C SER A 329 -11.02 -14.97 17.92
N ASN A 330 -10.10 -15.40 17.06
CA ASN A 330 -8.98 -16.24 17.44
C ASN A 330 -7.91 -15.48 18.25
N ASP A 331 -7.64 -14.22 17.91
CA ASP A 331 -6.70 -13.39 18.68
C ASP A 331 -7.19 -13.10 20.10
N ILE A 332 -8.51 -12.96 20.29
CA ILE A 332 -9.15 -12.80 21.62
C ILE A 332 -9.11 -14.09 22.45
N ALA A 333 -9.19 -15.26 21.79
CA ALA A 333 -9.13 -16.55 22.48
C ALA A 333 -7.72 -16.91 22.99
N ILE A 334 -6.67 -16.41 22.33
CA ILE A 334 -5.27 -16.63 22.72
C ILE A 334 -4.81 -15.68 23.84
N THR A 335 -5.53 -14.57 24.06
CA THR A 335 -5.24 -13.59 25.13
C THR A 335 -6.06 -13.78 26.41
N ARG A 336 -6.79 -14.90 26.54
CA ARG A 336 -7.51 -15.28 27.77
C ARG A 336 -6.87 -16.48 28.45
#